data_AF-A0AAD5ATV6-F1
#
_entry.id   AF-A0AAD5ATV6-F1
#
_cell.length_a   1.000
_cell.length_b   1.000
_cell.length_c   1.000
_cell.angle_alpha   90.00
_cell.angle_beta   90.00
_cell.angle_gamma   90.00
#
_symmetry.space_group_name_H-M   'P 1'
#
loop_
_entity.id
_entity.type
_entity.pdbx_description
1 polymer ?
#
loop_
_entity_poly.entity_id
_entity_poly.type
_entity_poly.pdbx_seq_one_letter_code
_entity_poly.pdbx_strand_id
1 'polypeptide(L)' 'MGRVLKGYWIFYEHPNYRGRQYFLEKGDYRKPVDWGAVCPTVQSFRRLTE' A
#
# COMPACT_ATOMS: atom_id res chain seq x y z
N MET A 1 6.14 -5.28 -7.16
CA MET A 1 5.41 -6.26 -6.31
C MET A 1 6.38 -6.81 -5.30
N GLY A 2 6.05 -6.82 -4.02
CA GLY A 2 7.02 -6.99 -2.94
C GLY A 2 6.40 -7.46 -1.62
N ARG A 3 7.27 -7.66 -0.64
CA ARG A 3 6.92 -8.23 0.66
C ARG A 3 6.98 -7.19 1.76
N VAL A 4 5.92 -7.08 2.55
CA VAL A 4 5.91 -6.30 3.79
C VAL A 4 6.42 -7.20 4.91
N LEU A 5 7.64 -6.93 5.38
CA LEU A 5 8.30 -7.77 6.38
C LEU A 5 7.82 -7.49 7.81
N LYS A 6 7.53 -6.22 8.13
CA LYS A 6 7.12 -5.76 9.46
C LYS A 6 6.38 -4.43 9.40
N GLY A 7 5.43 -4.25 10.31
CA GLY A 7 4.65 -3.02 10.48
C GLY A 7 3.50 -2.92 9.50
N TYR A 8 2.77 -1.81 9.60
CA TYR A 8 1.64 -1.51 8.73
C TYR A 8 1.98 -0.36 7.80
N TRP A 9 1.48 -0.43 6.58
CA TRP A 9 1.70 0.59 5.55
C TRP A 9 0.37 1.00 4.95
N ILE A 10 0.29 2.26 4.50
CA ILE A 10 -0.81 2.74 3.70
C ILE A 10 -0.25 3.26 2.38
N PHE A 11 -0.75 2.71 1.28
CA PHE A 11 -0.50 3.22 -0.08
C PHE A 11 -1.60 4.17 -0.49
N TYR A 12 -1.22 5.16 -1.30
CA TYR A 12 -2.09 6.21 -1.81
C TYR A 12 -1.98 6.32 -3.32
N GLU A 13 -3.12 6.45 -3.98
CA GLU A 13 -3.21 6.58 -5.44
C GLU A 13 -2.60 7.90 -5.94
N HIS A 14 -2.71 8.98 -5.17
CA HIS A 14 -2.18 10.30 -5.53
C HIS A 14 -0.98 10.71 -4.65
N PRO A 15 -0.21 11.74 -5.08
CA PRO A 15 0.83 12.33 -4.27
C PRO A 15 0.26 12.97 -2.99
N ASN A 16 1.13 13.23 -2.02
CA ASN A 16 0.78 13.93 -0.77
C ASN A 16 -0.31 13.23 0.07
N TYR A 17 -0.34 11.90 0.08
CA TYR A 17 -1.27 11.10 0.87
C TYR A 17 -2.75 11.34 0.53
N ARG A 18 -3.06 11.54 -0.75
CA ARG A 18 -4.42 11.78 -1.26
C ARG A 18 -4.95 10.62 -2.10
N GLY A 19 -6.25 10.65 -2.37
CA GLY A 19 -6.93 9.65 -3.19
C GLY A 19 -7.26 8.39 -2.41
N ARG A 20 -7.40 7.27 -3.14
CA ARG A 20 -7.72 5.97 -2.56
C ARG A 20 -6.57 5.46 -1.69
N GLN A 21 -6.96 4.84 -0.57
CA GLN A 21 -6.04 4.31 0.43
C GLN A 21 -6.10 2.79 0.43
N TYR A 22 -4.93 2.17 0.44
CA TYR A 22 -4.79 0.72 0.52
C TYR A 22 -3.98 0.38 1.75
N PHE A 23 -4.54 -0.44 2.64
CA PHE A 23 -3.86 -0.88 3.85
C PHE A 23 -3.07 -2.15 3.56
N LEU A 24 -1.79 -2.15 3.94
CA LEU A 24 -0.91 -3.29 3.80
C LEU A 24 -0.39 -3.71 5.17
N GLU A 25 -0.61 -4.98 5.48
CA GLU A 25 -0.07 -5.66 6.64
C GLU A 25 1.11 -6.54 6.23
N LYS A 26 1.66 -7.29 7.19
CA LYS A 26 2.74 -8.23 6.90
C LYS A 26 2.25 -9.29 5.92
N GLY A 27 2.83 -9.32 4.72
CA GLY A 27 2.41 -10.22 3.67
C GLY A 27 3.23 -10.10 2.39
N ASP A 28 3.00 -11.04 1.48
CA ASP A 28 3.60 -11.09 0.15
C ASP A 28 2.57 -10.64 -0.88
N TYR A 29 2.78 -9.46 -1.48
CA TYR A 29 1.85 -8.87 -2.44
C TYR A 29 2.43 -8.94 -3.85
N ARG A 30 1.89 -9.85 -4.66
CA ARG A 30 2.34 -10.17 -6.02
C ARG A 30 1.50 -9.48 -7.09
N LYS A 31 0.30 -9.01 -6.77
CA LYS A 31 -0.63 -8.31 -7.67
C LYS A 31 -1.32 -7.15 -6.94
N PRO A 32 -1.86 -6.14 -7.65
CA PRO A 32 -2.50 -4.99 -7.00
C PRO A 32 -3.76 -5.39 -6.24
N VAL A 33 -4.44 -6.42 -6.76
CA VAL A 33 -5.61 -7.03 -6.12
C VAL A 33 -5.29 -7.61 -4.74
N ASP A 34 -4.03 -7.99 -4.49
CA ASP A 34 -3.63 -8.57 -3.20
C ASP A 34 -3.73 -7.54 -2.06
N TRP A 35 -3.59 -6.24 -2.35
CA TRP A 35 -3.84 -5.13 -1.40
C TRP A 35 -5.14 -4.38 -1.70
N GLY A 36 -6.05 -4.97 -2.47
CA GLY A 36 -7.38 -4.42 -2.76
C GLY A 36 -7.41 -3.31 -3.81
N ALA A 37 -6.34 -3.13 -4.60
CA ALA A 37 -6.34 -2.16 -5.70
C ALA A 37 -6.72 -2.79 -7.05
N VAL A 38 -7.49 -2.05 -7.84
CA VAL A 38 -7.84 -2.42 -9.23
C VAL A 38 -6.71 -2.07 -10.20
N CYS A 39 -5.94 -1.03 -9.90
CA CYS A 39 -4.79 -0.58 -10.66
C CYS A 39 -3.52 -0.57 -9.79
N PRO A 40 -2.32 -0.73 -10.37
CA PRO A 40 -1.06 -0.69 -9.63
C PRO A 40 -0.61 0.73 -9.24
N THR A 41 -1.43 1.76 -9.52
CA THR A 41 -1.05 3.16 -9.33
C THR A 41 -0.92 3.50 -7.86
N VAL A 42 0.31 3.74 -7.43
CA VAL A 42 0.66 4.24 -6.10
C VAL A 42 1.64 5.39 -6.28
N GLN A 43 1.29 6.57 -5.78
CA GLN A 43 2.10 7.79 -5.92
C GLN A 43 2.62 8.32 -4.58
N SER A 44 2.06 7.85 -3.45
CA SER A 44 2.66 8.08 -2.14
C SER A 44 2.35 6.92 -1.19
N PHE A 45 3.15 6.77 -0.15
CA PHE A 45 2.97 5.73 0.86
C PHE A 45 3.45 6.23 2.22
N ARG A 46 2.82 5.78 3.29
CA ARG A 46 3.27 6.05 4.66
C ARG A 46 3.37 4.77 5.46
N ARG A 47 4.40 4.68 6.29
CA ARG A 47 4.49 3.66 7.32
C ARG A 47 3.73 4.13 8.55
N LEU A 48 2.92 3.25 9.12
CA LEU A 48 2.31 3.47 10.43
C LEU A 48 3.29 2.96 11.49
N THR A 49 3.76 3.87 12.33
CA THR A 49 4.55 3.58 13.52
C THR A 49 3.67 3.90 14.73
N GLU A 50 3.62 3.00 15.72
CA GLU A 50 3.23 3.38 17.08
C GLU A 50 4.22 4.39 17.66
#